data_AF-A0A923R865-F1
#
_entry.id   AF-A0A923R865-F1
#
_cell.length_a   1.000
_cell.length_b   1.000
_cell.length_c   1.000
_cell.angle_alpha   90.00
_cell.angle_beta   90.00
_cell.angle_gamma   90.00
#
_symmetry.space_group_name_H-M   'P 1'
#
loop_
_entity.id
_entity.type
_entity.pdbx_description
1 polymer ?
#
loop_
_entity_poly.entity_id
_entity_poly.type
_entity_poly.pdbx_seq_one_letter_code
_entity_poly.pdbx_strand_id
1 'polypeptide(L)'
;ETVKLAYVDQSRDTLNPENTVWEEISDGKNEMILLGTHEVPSRGYCARFNFTGGDQQKKVGILSGGERNRVHLAKILKSGANVLLLDEPTNDLDVNTLRALEEALSNFAGSALVISHDRWFLNRIATHILAFEGDSKVVFFEGNFQDYEEDKLRRLGKDALMPKRIRYRQLESIR
;
A
#
# COMPACT_ATOMS: atom_id res chain seq x y z
N GLU A 1 -21.56 -9.61 -11.31
CA GLU A 1 -20.13 -9.34 -11.54
C GLU A 1 -19.60 -8.57 -10.33
N THR A 2 -18.82 -9.21 -9.44
CA THR A 2 -18.73 -8.81 -8.01
C THR A 2 -17.33 -8.39 -7.52
N VAL A 3 -16.29 -8.39 -8.36
CA VAL A 3 -14.93 -8.00 -7.96
C VAL A 3 -14.47 -6.79 -8.77
N LYS A 4 -14.10 -5.72 -8.09
CA LYS A 4 -13.48 -4.51 -8.65
C LYS A 4 -12.07 -4.42 -8.09
N LEU A 5 -11.10 -4.83 -8.90
CA LEU A 5 -9.68 -4.79 -8.57
C LEU A 5 -9.16 -3.36 -8.77
N ALA A 6 -8.45 -2.83 -7.79
CA ALA A 6 -7.53 -1.72 -7.99
C ALA A 6 -6.10 -2.21 -7.74
N TYR A 7 -5.24 -1.97 -8.72
CA TYR A 7 -3.84 -2.32 -8.70
C TYR A 7 -3.02 -1.03 -8.57
N VAL A 8 -2.05 -1.04 -7.66
CA VAL A 8 -1.09 0.05 -7.49
C VAL A 8 0.25 -0.47 -7.94
N ASP A 9 0.62 -0.09 -9.16
CA ASP A 9 1.96 -0.32 -9.70
C ASP A 9 2.91 0.82 -9.32
N GLN A 10 4.21 0.57 -9.46
CA GLN A 10 5.23 1.61 -9.45
C GLN A 10 5.12 2.58 -10.65
N SER A 11 4.30 2.28 -11.67
CA SER A 11 4.04 3.18 -12.79
C SER A 11 3.10 4.32 -12.38
N ARG A 12 3.70 5.47 -12.05
CA ARG A 12 3.06 6.68 -11.47
C ARG A 12 2.30 7.56 -12.48
N ASP A 13 1.90 7.01 -13.64
CA ASP A 13 1.48 7.78 -14.83
C ASP A 13 -0.02 8.13 -14.92
N THR A 14 -0.77 8.07 -13.81
CA THR A 14 -2.24 8.22 -13.84
C THR A 14 -2.76 9.56 -13.32
N LEU A 15 -1.89 10.47 -12.86
CA LEU A 15 -2.32 11.76 -12.29
C LEU A 15 -2.32 12.89 -13.32
N ASN A 16 -3.35 13.74 -13.32
CA ASN A 16 -3.39 14.91 -14.19
C ASN A 16 -2.53 16.05 -13.59
N PRO A 17 -1.44 16.49 -14.27
CA PRO A 17 -0.54 17.51 -13.74
C PRO A 17 -1.17 18.90 -13.58
N GLU A 18 -2.25 19.20 -14.32
CA GLU A 18 -2.91 20.50 -14.29
C GLU A 18 -3.87 20.69 -13.11
N ASN A 19 -4.38 19.58 -12.57
CA ASN A 19 -5.27 19.60 -11.42
C ASN A 19 -4.52 20.02 -10.16
N THR A 20 -5.22 20.70 -9.25
CA THR A 20 -4.73 20.83 -7.87
C THR A 20 -4.79 19.50 -7.14
N VAL A 21 -4.00 19.32 -6.08
CA VAL A 21 -4.05 18.12 -5.22
C VAL A 21 -5.47 17.80 -4.78
N TRP A 22 -6.22 18.80 -4.31
CA TRP A 22 -7.60 18.58 -3.87
C TRP A 22 -8.51 18.21 -5.03
N GLU A 23 -8.37 18.84 -6.19
CA GLU A 23 -9.17 18.48 -7.35
C GLU A 23 -8.87 17.05 -7.81
N GLU A 24 -7.61 16.67 -7.78
CA GLU A 24 -7.17 15.35 -8.20
C GLU A 24 -7.67 14.24 -7.25
N ILE A 25 -7.73 14.48 -5.94
CA ILE A 25 -8.23 13.52 -4.94
C ILE A 25 -9.77 13.52 -4.88
N SER A 26 -10.42 14.67 -5.05
CA SER A 26 -11.87 14.80 -4.95
C SER A 26 -12.63 14.43 -6.24
N ASP A 27 -11.93 14.04 -7.30
CA ASP A 27 -12.49 13.88 -8.66
C ASP A 27 -13.16 15.17 -9.16
N GLY A 28 -12.43 16.28 -9.09
CA GLY A 28 -12.90 17.61 -9.49
C GLY A 28 -13.14 18.51 -8.28
N LYS A 29 -14.38 18.69 -7.84
CA LYS A 29 -14.71 19.65 -6.76
C LYS A 29 -15.73 19.10 -5.76
N ASN A 30 -15.77 17.78 -5.60
CA ASN A 30 -16.71 17.16 -4.67
C ASN A 30 -16.29 17.50 -3.24
N GLU A 31 -17.18 18.15 -2.50
CA GLU A 31 -16.93 18.49 -1.08
C GLU A 31 -16.88 17.25 -0.20
N MET A 32 -17.57 16.18 -0.62
CA MET A 32 -17.64 14.89 0.07
C MET A 32 -17.01 13.79 -0.78
N ILE A 33 -16.32 12.86 -0.13
CA ILE A 33 -15.74 11.66 -0.72
C ILE A 33 -16.45 10.46 -0.12
N LEU A 34 -17.00 9.60 -0.97
CA LEU A 34 -17.54 8.31 -0.56
C LEU A 34 -16.39 7.30 -0.41
N LEU A 35 -16.21 6.78 0.79
CA LEU A 35 -15.29 5.70 1.13
C LEU A 35 -16.10 4.48 1.54
N GLY A 36 -16.29 3.54 0.61
CA GLY A 36 -17.18 2.40 0.81
C GLY A 36 -18.62 2.87 1.07
N THR A 37 -19.09 2.76 2.31
CA THR A 37 -20.44 3.18 2.76
C THR A 37 -20.47 4.51 3.50
N HIS A 38 -19.32 5.14 3.75
CA HIS A 38 -19.21 6.36 4.55
C HIS A 38 -18.82 7.56 3.70
N GLU A 39 -19.47 8.69 3.90
CA GLU A 39 -19.05 9.97 3.31
C GLU A 39 -18.15 10.74 4.26
N VAL A 40 -17.03 11.23 3.75
CA VAL A 40 -16.08 12.06 4.51
C VAL A 40 -15.83 13.39 3.80
N PRO A 41 -15.62 14.51 4.53
CA PRO A 41 -15.24 15.77 3.92
C PRO A 41 -13.92 15.63 3.15
N SER A 42 -13.93 15.99 1.86
CA SER A 42 -12.80 15.87 0.93
C SER A 42 -11.53 16.58 1.43
N ARG A 43 -11.69 17.75 2.03
CA ARG A 43 -10.61 18.54 2.63
C ARG A 43 -9.97 17.82 3.82
N GLY A 44 -10.80 17.19 4.66
CA GLY A 44 -10.34 16.36 5.77
C GLY A 44 -9.64 15.10 5.30
N TYR A 45 -10.13 14.47 4.23
CA TYR A 45 -9.49 13.33 3.60
C TYR A 45 -8.11 13.68 3.03
N CYS A 46 -7.98 14.80 2.29
CA CYS A 46 -6.68 15.28 1.81
C CYS A 46 -5.68 15.53 2.95
N ALA A 47 -6.16 16.07 4.08
CA ALA A 47 -5.32 16.30 5.25
C ALA A 47 -4.75 15.01 5.86
N ARG A 48 -5.45 13.87 5.76
CA ARG A 48 -4.93 12.56 6.20
C ARG A 48 -3.69 12.15 5.41
N PHE A 49 -3.61 12.52 4.13
CA PHE A 49 -2.44 12.30 3.28
C PHE A 49 -1.40 13.42 3.36
N ASN A 50 -1.42 14.17 4.47
CA ASN A 50 -0.49 15.27 4.76
C ASN A 50 -0.55 16.43 3.73
N PHE A 51 -1.70 16.62 3.08
CA PHE A 51 -1.97 17.82 2.28
C PHE A 51 -2.87 18.75 3.06
N THR A 52 -2.29 19.78 3.67
CA THR A 52 -3.02 20.73 4.53
C THR A 52 -3.00 22.14 3.96
N GLY A 53 -4.05 22.92 4.24
CA GLY A 53 -4.12 24.34 3.87
C GLY A 53 -3.78 24.60 2.39
N GLY A 54 -2.72 25.38 2.16
CA GLY A 54 -2.26 25.75 0.82
C GLY A 54 -1.72 24.60 -0.03
N ASP A 55 -1.27 23.49 0.58
CA ASP A 55 -0.74 22.35 -0.17
C ASP A 55 -1.80 21.72 -1.06
N GLN A 56 -3.06 21.79 -0.64
CA GLN A 56 -4.20 21.27 -1.39
C GLN A 56 -4.46 22.03 -2.70
N GLN A 57 -3.93 23.26 -2.83
CA GLN A 57 -4.06 24.11 -4.01
C GLN A 57 -2.85 24.02 -4.95
N LYS A 58 -1.79 23.29 -4.56
CA LYS A 58 -0.64 23.04 -5.43
C LYS A 58 -1.09 22.18 -6.61
N LYS A 59 -0.60 22.50 -7.80
CA LYS A 59 -0.77 21.65 -8.99
C LYS A 59 -0.01 20.35 -8.82
N VAL A 60 -0.57 19.24 -9.30
CA VAL A 60 0.08 17.93 -9.24
C VAL A 60 1.42 17.92 -9.99
N GLY A 61 1.50 18.68 -11.10
CA GLY A 61 2.72 18.79 -11.91
C GLY A 61 3.93 19.37 -11.16
N ILE A 62 3.73 20.15 -10.10
CA ILE A 62 4.83 20.75 -9.32
C ILE A 62 5.20 19.95 -8.06
N LEU A 63 4.48 18.87 -7.77
CA LEU A 63 4.73 18.03 -6.61
C LEU A 63 6.02 17.22 -6.78
N SER A 64 6.73 17.02 -5.67
CA SER A 64 7.81 16.05 -5.56
C SER A 64 7.31 14.61 -5.81
N GLY A 65 8.22 13.68 -6.11
CA GLY A 65 7.86 12.27 -6.32
C GLY A 65 7.11 11.65 -5.12
N GLY A 66 7.54 11.96 -3.90
CA GLY A 66 6.87 11.51 -2.67
C GLY A 66 5.48 12.12 -2.51
N GLU A 67 5.31 13.42 -2.76
CA GLU A 67 3.99 14.05 -2.76
C GLU A 67 3.06 13.46 -3.83
N ARG A 68 3.54 13.24 -5.06
CA ARG A 68 2.74 12.57 -6.09
C ARG A 68 2.30 11.17 -5.67
N ASN A 69 3.18 10.42 -5.01
CA ASN A 69 2.83 9.09 -4.48
C ASN A 69 1.68 9.17 -3.48
N ARG A 70 1.65 10.20 -2.61
CA ARG A 70 0.55 10.40 -1.66
C ARG A 70 -0.77 10.73 -2.33
N VAL A 71 -0.76 11.57 -3.36
CA VAL A 71 -1.95 11.85 -4.17
C VAL A 71 -2.46 10.56 -4.82
N HIS A 72 -1.54 9.76 -5.38
CA HIS A 72 -1.88 8.51 -6.03
C HIS A 72 -2.53 7.51 -5.04
N LEU A 73 -1.92 7.30 -3.87
CA LEU A 73 -2.46 6.46 -2.80
C LEU A 73 -3.86 6.94 -2.36
N ALA A 74 -4.05 8.24 -2.16
CA ALA A 74 -5.35 8.81 -1.78
C ALA A 74 -6.45 8.52 -2.83
N LYS A 75 -6.13 8.60 -4.13
CA LYS A 75 -7.10 8.26 -5.19
C LYS A 75 -7.47 6.79 -5.20
N ILE A 76 -6.49 5.90 -5.04
CA ILE A 76 -6.74 4.46 -5.08
C ILE A 76 -7.57 4.02 -3.87
N LEU A 77 -7.24 4.51 -2.68
CA LEU A 77 -7.95 4.15 -1.45
C LEU A 77 -9.41 4.66 -1.46
N LYS A 78 -9.67 5.73 -2.19
CA LYS A 78 -11.02 6.21 -2.48
C LYS A 78 -11.73 5.40 -3.55
N SER A 79 -11.01 4.77 -4.47
CA SER A 79 -11.63 4.02 -5.56
C SER A 79 -12.58 2.97 -4.97
N GLY A 80 -13.77 2.79 -5.56
CA GLY A 80 -14.76 1.79 -5.13
C GLY A 80 -14.33 0.34 -5.42
N ALA A 81 -13.02 0.09 -5.44
CA ALA A 81 -12.43 -1.23 -5.47
C ALA A 81 -12.76 -1.95 -4.16
N ASN A 82 -12.92 -3.26 -4.25
CA ASN A 82 -13.07 -4.13 -3.08
C ASN A 82 -11.84 -5.03 -2.88
N VAL A 83 -10.90 -5.01 -3.82
CA VAL A 83 -9.61 -5.67 -3.69
C VAL A 83 -8.50 -4.71 -4.09
N LEU A 84 -7.57 -4.45 -3.18
CA LEU A 84 -6.35 -3.67 -3.40
C LEU A 84 -5.16 -4.60 -3.57
N LEU A 85 -4.33 -4.33 -4.57
CA LEU A 85 -3.04 -4.98 -4.77
C LEU A 85 -1.96 -3.91 -4.66
N LEU A 86 -1.16 -3.95 -3.59
CA LEU A 86 -0.12 -2.98 -3.30
C LEU A 86 1.25 -3.65 -3.37
N ASP A 87 2.10 -3.23 -4.32
CA ASP A 87 3.48 -3.69 -4.41
C ASP A 87 4.45 -2.69 -3.78
N GLU A 88 5.05 -3.07 -2.66
CA GLU A 88 5.99 -2.27 -1.86
C GLU A 88 5.51 -0.83 -1.57
N PRO A 89 4.30 -0.65 -1.01
CA PRO A 89 3.70 0.68 -0.84
C PRO A 89 4.41 1.53 0.22
N THR A 90 5.28 0.92 1.03
CA THR A 90 6.07 1.58 2.08
C THR A 90 7.26 2.35 1.52
N ASN A 91 7.64 2.13 0.26
CA ASN A 91 8.78 2.80 -0.36
C ASN A 91 8.54 4.32 -0.47
N ASP A 92 9.59 5.08 -0.18
CA ASP A 92 9.60 6.55 -0.25
C ASP A 92 8.54 7.27 0.62
N LEU A 93 7.93 6.58 1.60
CA LEU A 93 6.95 7.17 2.51
C LEU A 93 7.60 7.70 3.78
N ASP A 94 7.23 8.92 4.18
CA ASP A 94 7.50 9.40 5.53
C ASP A 94 6.58 8.75 6.57
N VAL A 95 6.95 8.85 7.84
CA VAL A 95 6.24 8.21 8.97
C VAL A 95 4.77 8.62 9.05
N ASN A 96 4.43 9.88 8.75
CA ASN A 96 3.05 10.34 8.83
C ASN A 96 2.20 9.73 7.72
N THR A 97 2.79 9.62 6.53
CA THR A 97 2.14 9.03 5.36
C THR A 97 1.95 7.53 5.52
N LEU A 98 2.96 6.84 6.08
CA LEU A 98 2.86 5.43 6.41
C LEU A 98 1.69 5.17 7.39
N ARG A 99 1.56 6.00 8.44
CA ARG A 99 0.41 5.93 9.37
C ARG A 99 -0.93 6.17 8.68
N ALA A 100 -1.00 7.12 7.75
CA ALA A 100 -2.22 7.38 7.00
C ALA A 100 -2.61 6.17 6.12
N LEU A 101 -1.63 5.51 5.51
CA LEU A 101 -1.83 4.28 4.76
C LEU A 101 -2.29 3.13 5.67
N GLU A 102 -1.65 2.94 6.84
CA GLU A 102 -2.07 1.96 7.84
C GLU A 102 -3.54 2.16 8.26
N GLU A 103 -3.92 3.40 8.59
CA GLU A 103 -5.29 3.74 8.98
C GLU A 103 -6.27 3.50 7.83
N ALA A 104 -5.90 3.88 6.61
CA ALA A 104 -6.76 3.70 5.45
C ALA A 104 -6.96 2.22 5.11
N LEU A 105 -5.92 1.40 5.18
CA LEU A 105 -6.00 -0.05 4.95
C LEU A 105 -6.80 -0.75 6.05
N SER A 106 -6.63 -0.34 7.31
CA SER A 106 -7.38 -0.90 8.44
C SER A 106 -8.88 -0.62 8.35
N ASN A 107 -9.26 0.53 7.79
CA ASN A 107 -10.66 0.94 7.58
C ASN A 107 -11.20 0.57 6.20
N PHE A 108 -10.41 -0.07 5.34
CA PHE A 108 -10.83 -0.44 4.01
C PHE A 108 -11.85 -1.57 4.10
N ALA A 109 -13.05 -1.36 3.55
CA ALA A 109 -14.14 -2.33 3.61
C ALA A 109 -13.93 -3.58 2.72
N GLY A 110 -12.87 -3.59 1.90
CA GLY A 110 -12.50 -4.70 1.04
C GLY A 110 -11.33 -5.52 1.58
N SER A 111 -10.68 -6.27 0.70
CA SER A 111 -9.45 -7.00 1.00
C SER A 111 -8.25 -6.30 0.37
N ALA A 112 -7.09 -6.34 1.03
CA ALA A 112 -5.84 -5.84 0.48
C ALA A 112 -4.80 -6.95 0.48
N LEU A 113 -4.16 -7.17 -0.68
CA LEU A 113 -2.92 -7.92 -0.78
C LEU A 113 -1.78 -6.91 -0.83
N VAL A 114 -0.90 -6.98 0.16
CA VAL A 114 0.22 -6.05 0.28
C VAL A 114 1.53 -6.81 0.28
N ILE A 115 2.40 -6.45 -0.64
CA ILE A 115 3.78 -6.93 -0.70
C ILE A 115 4.63 -5.86 -0.01
N SER A 116 5.34 -6.22 1.05
CA SER A 116 6.26 -5.30 1.73
C SER A 116 7.37 -6.07 2.43
N HIS A 117 8.55 -5.47 2.51
CA HIS A 117 9.64 -5.94 3.36
C HIS A 117 9.68 -5.25 4.74
N ASP A 118 8.78 -4.29 5.00
CA ASP A 118 8.70 -3.59 6.29
C ASP A 118 7.91 -4.41 7.32
N ARG A 119 8.65 -5.01 8.27
CA ARG A 119 8.10 -5.83 9.34
C ARG A 119 7.16 -5.07 10.27
N TRP A 120 7.45 -3.80 10.55
CA TRP A 120 6.62 -2.98 11.44
C TRP A 120 5.28 -2.67 10.79
N PHE A 121 5.29 -2.36 9.51
CA PHE A 121 4.08 -2.15 8.73
C PHE A 121 3.25 -3.43 8.65
N LEU A 122 3.85 -4.56 8.26
CA LEU A 122 3.15 -5.85 8.19
C LEU A 122 2.56 -6.26 9.54
N ASN A 123 3.28 -6.04 10.66
CA ASN A 123 2.77 -6.33 12.00
C ASN A 123 1.48 -5.58 12.34
N ARG A 124 1.28 -4.40 11.76
CA ARG A 124 0.13 -3.53 12.07
C ARG A 124 -1.09 -3.80 11.22
N ILE A 125 -0.90 -4.14 9.95
CA ILE A 125 -2.00 -4.26 9.00
C ILE A 125 -2.34 -5.71 8.62
N ALA A 126 -1.41 -6.65 8.79
CA ALA A 126 -1.61 -8.01 8.30
C ALA A 126 -2.52 -8.80 9.24
N THR A 127 -3.56 -9.39 8.66
CA THR A 127 -4.37 -10.44 9.28
C THR A 127 -3.93 -11.83 8.87
N HIS A 128 -3.24 -11.92 7.73
CA HIS A 128 -2.68 -13.14 7.16
C HIS A 128 -1.34 -12.83 6.52
N ILE A 129 -0.42 -13.81 6.57
CA ILE A 129 0.89 -13.74 5.94
C ILE A 129 0.99 -14.84 4.88
N LEU A 130 1.38 -14.44 3.68
CA LEU A 130 1.76 -15.35 2.61
C LEU A 130 3.29 -15.31 2.48
N ALA A 131 3.95 -16.29 3.09
CA ALA A 131 5.40 -16.33 3.20
C ALA A 131 6.05 -17.29 2.22
N PHE A 132 7.07 -16.80 1.52
CA PHE A 132 7.93 -17.61 0.66
C PHE A 132 9.14 -18.10 1.46
N GLU A 133 9.11 -19.34 1.96
CA GLU A 133 10.11 -19.89 2.90
C GLU A 133 11.35 -20.51 2.21
N GLY A 134 11.51 -20.34 0.89
CA GLY A 134 12.53 -21.03 0.09
C GLY A 134 12.03 -22.38 -0.44
N ASP A 135 12.84 -23.05 -1.26
CA ASP A 135 12.48 -24.32 -1.93
C ASP A 135 11.12 -24.29 -2.66
N SER A 136 10.72 -23.13 -3.18
CA SER A 136 9.41 -22.88 -3.79
C SER A 136 8.21 -23.20 -2.89
N LYS A 137 8.40 -23.17 -1.56
CA LYS A 137 7.32 -23.34 -0.58
C LYS A 137 6.70 -22.00 -0.25
N VAL A 138 5.38 -21.95 -0.40
CA VAL A 138 4.53 -20.84 0.04
C VAL A 138 3.72 -21.32 1.22
N VAL A 139 3.84 -20.62 2.34
CA VAL A 139 3.09 -20.87 3.57
C VAL A 139 2.07 -19.76 3.74
N PHE A 140 0.80 -20.14 3.88
CA PHE A 140 -0.27 -19.24 4.28
C PHE A 140 -0.48 -19.37 5.79
N PHE A 141 -0.37 -18.27 6.50
CA PHE A 141 -0.43 -18.20 7.95
C PHE A 141 -1.48 -17.16 8.37
N GLU A 142 -2.32 -17.52 9.33
CA GLU A 142 -3.31 -16.61 9.93
C GLU A 142 -2.70 -15.93 11.16
N GLY A 143 -2.65 -14.61 11.14
CA GLY A 143 -1.96 -13.78 12.12
C GLY A 143 -1.09 -12.71 11.47
N ASN A 144 -0.47 -11.88 12.31
CA ASN A 144 0.43 -10.83 11.85
C ASN A 144 1.85 -11.39 11.56
N PHE A 145 2.79 -10.51 11.17
CA PHE A 145 4.15 -10.95 10.83
C PHE A 145 4.93 -11.48 12.05
N GLN A 146 4.70 -10.96 13.25
CA GLN A 146 5.33 -11.41 14.49
C GLN A 146 4.86 -12.82 14.86
N ASP A 147 3.54 -13.06 14.80
CA ASP A 147 2.95 -14.38 15.04
C ASP A 147 3.54 -15.42 14.06
N TYR A 148 3.73 -15.01 12.80
CA TYR A 148 4.40 -15.82 11.80
C TYR A 148 5.88 -16.07 12.11
N GLU A 149 6.65 -15.07 12.57
CA GLU A 149 8.05 -15.26 12.96
C GLU A 149 8.19 -16.25 14.13
N GLU A 150 7.29 -16.19 15.12
CA GLU A 150 7.24 -17.12 16.25
C GLU A 150 6.91 -18.56 15.80
N ASP A 151 5.91 -18.71 14.93
CA ASP A 151 5.56 -20.01 14.36
C ASP A 151 6.69 -20.59 13.50
N LYS A 152 7.33 -19.75 12.66
CA LYS A 152 8.46 -20.13 11.84
C LYS A 152 9.64 -20.59 12.70
N LEU A 153 9.93 -19.88 13.79
CA LEU A 153 10.96 -20.24 14.75
C LEU A 153 10.68 -21.61 15.39
N ARG A 154 9.40 -21.87 15.75
CA ARG A 154 8.96 -23.16 16.30
C ARG A 154 9.09 -24.30 15.30
N ARG A 155 8.71 -24.08 14.03
CA ARG A 155 8.71 -25.11 12.98
C ARG A 155 10.11 -25.43 12.44
N LEU A 156 10.94 -24.41 12.23
CA LEU A 156 12.18 -24.53 11.45
C LEU A 156 13.45 -24.22 12.27
N GLY A 157 13.31 -23.78 13.52
CA GLY A 157 14.43 -23.43 14.39
C GLY A 157 15.08 -22.08 14.05
N LYS A 158 16.09 -21.68 14.84
CA LYS A 158 16.74 -20.36 14.76
C LYS A 158 17.38 -20.06 13.40
N ASP A 159 17.88 -21.09 12.71
CA ASP A 159 18.57 -20.96 11.42
C ASP A 159 17.64 -20.49 10.29
N ALA A 160 16.32 -20.60 10.46
CA ALA A 160 15.33 -20.20 9.48
C ALA A 160 14.91 -18.71 9.57
N LEU A 161 15.26 -18.03 10.67
CA LEU A 161 15.11 -16.59 10.82
C LEU A 161 16.24 -15.82 10.11
N MET A 162 17.38 -16.47 9.86
CA MET A 162 18.48 -15.85 9.12
C MET A 162 18.13 -15.80 7.63
N PRO A 163 18.18 -14.63 6.98
CA PRO A 163 17.98 -14.53 5.54
C PRO A 163 19.11 -15.26 4.82
N LYS A 164 18.86 -16.48 4.36
CA LYS A 164 19.77 -17.22 3.49
C LYS A 164 19.63 -16.64 2.09
N ARG A 165 20.72 -16.08 1.57
CA ARG A 165 20.76 -15.55 0.20
C ARG A 165 20.44 -16.70 -0.76
N ILE A 166 19.29 -16.65 -1.43
CA ILE A 166 18.93 -17.61 -2.47
C ILE A 166 19.97 -17.43 -3.59
N ARG A 167 20.87 -18.41 -3.74
CA ARG A 167 21.79 -18.45 -4.88
C ARG A 167 20.98 -18.88 -6.09
N TYR A 168 20.52 -17.92 -6.89
CA TYR A 168 20.07 -18.21 -8.24
C TYR A 168 21.24 -18.83 -9.01
N ARG A 169 21.05 -20.06 -9.52
CA ARG A 169 21.93 -20.60 -10.56
C ARG A 169 21.84 -19.65 -11.74
N GLN A 170 22.97 -19.12 -12.22
CA GLN A 170 23.00 -18.46 -13.51
C GLN A 170 22.45 -19.46 -14.54
N LEU A 171 21.37 -19.08 -15.23
CA LEU A 171 20.93 -19.82 -16.40
C LEU A 171 22.08 -19.74 -17.40
N GLU A 172 22.68 -20.87 -17.74
CA GLU A 172 23.66 -20.94 -18.81
C GLU A 172 22.95 -20.45 -20.09
N SER A 173 23.50 -19.39 -20.67
CA SER A 173 23.09 -18.91 -21.99
C SER A 173 23.22 -20.07 -22.96
N ILE A 174 22.10 -20.61 -23.43
CA ILE A 174 22.06 -21.50 -24.58
C ILE A 174 22.63 -20.67 -25.74
N ARG A 175 23.83 -21.02 -26.18
CA ARG A 175 24.48 -20.48 -27.38
C ARG A 175 24.07 -21.31 -28.58
#